data_AF-A0A7X9QFD2-F1
#
_entry.id   AF-A0A7X9QFD2-F1
#
_cell.length_a   1.000
_cell.length_b   1.000
_cell.length_c   1.000
_cell.angle_alpha   90.00
_cell.angle_beta   90.00
_cell.angle_gamma   90.00
#
_symmetry.space_group_name_H-M   'P 1'
#
loop_
_entity.id
_entity.type
_entity.pdbx_description
1 polymer ?
#
loop_
_entity_poly.entity_id
_entity_poly.type
_entity_poly.pdbx_seq_one_letter_code
_entity_poly.pdbx_strand_id
1 'polypeptide(L)' 'PDSRVLLLTRDHPEGMLIEVYNFSEDVVELPTYLLRDRLGDIAVERIGGYDYSLDPETIRIRPYQPLWLTAG' A
#
# COMPACT_ATOMS: atom_id res chain seq x y z
N PRO A 1 -5.92 10.18 5.33
CA PRO A 1 -6.51 8.84 5.09
C PRO A 1 -7.95 8.97 4.57
N ASP A 2 -8.24 8.33 3.43
CA ASP A 2 -9.61 8.20 2.91
C ASP A 2 -10.38 7.21 3.79
N SER A 3 -11.63 7.51 4.16
CA SER A 3 -12.43 6.66 5.06
C SER A 3 -12.78 5.29 4.48
N ARG A 4 -12.60 5.10 3.17
CA ARG A 4 -12.82 3.82 2.47
C ARG A 4 -11.60 2.90 2.51
N VAL A 5 -10.43 3.40 2.92
CA VAL A 5 -9.18 2.62 2.93
C VAL A 5 -8.68 2.42 4.35
N LEU A 6 -8.47 1.15 4.71
CA LEU A 6 -7.82 0.75 5.94
C LEU A 6 -6.33 0.49 5.67
N LEU A 7 -5.48 1.01 6.54
CA LEU A 7 -4.04 0.75 6.59
C LEU A 7 -3.70 0.09 7.92
N LEU A 8 -3.09 -1.10 7.88
CA LEU A 8 -2.56 -1.79 9.05
C LEU A 8 -1.05 -1.92 8.91
N THR A 9 -0.30 -1.59 9.96
CA THR A 9 1.17 -1.66 9.98
C THR A 9 1.63 -2.75 10.93
N ARG A 10 2.63 -3.52 10.51
CA ARG A 10 3.26 -4.59 11.32
C ARG A 10 4.77 -4.43 11.27
N ASP A 11 5.37 -4.07 12.41
CA ASP A 11 6.82 -4.09 12.58
C ASP A 11 7.31 -5.52 12.76
N HIS A 12 8.45 -5.83 12.12
CA HIS A 12 9.11 -7.13 12.23
C HIS A 12 10.63 -6.96 12.05
N PRO A 13 11.49 -7.81 12.66
CA PRO A 13 12.94 -7.72 12.51
C PRO A 13 13.44 -7.73 11.06
N GLU A 14 12.74 -8.44 10.18
CA GLU A 14 13.06 -8.52 8.74
C GLU A 14 12.49 -7.36 7.90
N GLY A 15 11.82 -6.39 8.52
CA GLY A 15 11.24 -5.23 7.86
C GLY A 15 9.74 -5.06 8.13
N MET A 16 9.22 -3.88 7.77
CA MET A 16 7.81 -3.55 7.96
C MET A 16 6.93 -4.18 6.88
N LEU A 17 5.75 -4.64 7.30
CA LEU A 17 4.62 -4.94 6.43
C LEU A 17 3.54 -3.87 6.61
N ILE A 18 3.06 -3.31 5.50
CA ILE A 18 1.85 -2.46 5.45
C ILE A 18 0.78 -3.19 4.65
N GLU A 19 -0.37 -3.40 5.27
CA GLU A 19 -1.54 -3.98 4.63
C GLU A 19 -2.53 -2.87 4.27
N VAL A 20 -2.92 -2.80 3.00
CA VAL A 20 -3.88 -1.82 2.45
C VAL A 20 -5.15 -2.56 2.04
N TYR A 21 -6.30 -2.09 2.48
CA TYR A 21 -7.59 -2.65 2.08
C TYR A 21 -8.56 -1.54 1.68
N ASN A 22 -9.06 -1.59 0.46
CA ASN A 22 -10.19 -0.76 0.03
C ASN A 22 -11.50 -1.47 0.40
N PHE A 23 -12.35 -0.83 1.20
CA PHE A 23 -13.65 -1.35 1.64
C PHE A 23 -14.82 -0.80 0.81
N SER A 24 -14.56 -0.33 -0.41
CA SER A 24 -15.58 0.24 -1.30
C SER A 24 -15.50 -0.30 -2.73
N GLU A 25 -16.60 -0.09 -3.46
CA GLU A 25 -16.73 -0.35 -4.90
C GLU A 25 -15.98 0.64 -5.79
N ASP A 26 -15.48 1.74 -5.23
CA ASP A 26 -14.81 2.79 -5.99
C ASP A 26 -13.30 2.54 -6.10
N VAL A 27 -12.68 3.11 -7.13
CA VAL A 27 -11.22 3.29 -7.15
C VAL A 27 -10.86 4.42 -6.20
N VAL A 28 -9.90 4.17 -5.31
CA VAL A 28 -9.36 5.18 -4.40
C VAL A 28 -7.94 5.56 -4.81
N GLU A 29 -7.69 6.85 -4.99
CA GLU A 29 -6.34 7.40 -5.16
C GLU A 29 -5.67 7.52 -3.78
N LEU A 30 -4.80 6.58 -3.43
CA LEU A 30 -4.09 6.58 -2.16
C LEU A 30 -2.80 7.39 -2.29
N PRO A 31 -2.60 8.45 -1.48
CA PRO A 31 -1.34 9.20 -1.49
C PRO A 31 -0.14 8.32 -1.13
N THR A 32 0.89 8.31 -1.97
CA THR A 32 2.04 7.40 -1.81
C THR A 32 2.91 7.74 -0.61
N TYR A 33 2.93 9.00 -0.15
CA TYR A 33 3.71 9.40 1.03
C TYR A 33 3.34 8.58 2.28
N LEU A 34 2.10 8.11 2.38
CA LEU A 34 1.62 7.25 3.48
C LEU A 34 2.36 5.90 3.54
N LEU A 35 2.95 5.48 2.42
CA LEU A 35 3.69 4.24 2.26
C LEU A 35 5.20 4.51 2.17
N ARG A 36 5.58 5.52 1.38
CA ARG A 36 6.97 5.85 1.04
C ARG A 36 7.84 6.14 2.26
N ASP A 37 7.30 6.88 3.23
CA ASP A 37 8.01 7.22 4.46
C ASP A 37 8.45 5.98 5.27
N ARG A 38 7.85 4.81 5.00
CA ARG A 38 8.12 3.55 5.71
C ARG A 38 8.75 2.48 4.84
N LEU A 39 8.43 2.44 3.56
CA LEU A 39 8.85 1.37 2.64
C LEU A 39 9.93 1.80 1.64
N GLY A 40 10.23 3.10 1.54
CA GLY A 40 11.11 3.65 0.50
C GLY A 40 10.38 3.92 -0.81
N ASP A 41 11.12 4.07 -1.91
CA ASP A 41 10.58 4.46 -3.21
C ASP A 41 9.96 3.30 -4.01
N ILE A 42 10.28 2.05 -3.64
CA ILE A 42 9.75 0.84 -4.26
C ILE A 42 9.18 -0.06 -3.17
N ALA A 43 7.97 -0.58 -3.40
CA ALA A 43 7.33 -1.57 -2.54
C ALA A 43 7.06 -2.86 -3.32
N VAL A 44 7.27 -4.01 -2.67
CA VAL A 44 6.93 -5.32 -3.22
C VAL A 44 5.60 -5.77 -2.64
N GLU A 45 4.65 -6.08 -3.52
CA GLU A 45 3.31 -6.54 -3.18
C GLU A 45 3.27 -8.07 -3.11
N ARG A 46 2.94 -8.61 -1.93
CA ARG A 46 3.16 -10.02 -1.60
C ARG A 46 2.00 -10.95 -1.93
N ILE A 47 0.80 -10.46 -2.23
CA ILE A 47 -0.35 -11.29 -2.63
C ILE A 47 -0.28 -11.62 -4.12
N GLY A 48 -0.09 -10.61 -4.97
CA GLY A 48 0.00 -10.73 -6.43
C GLY A 48 1.42 -10.82 -6.97
N GLY A 49 2.44 -10.43 -6.19
CA GLY A 49 3.85 -10.55 -6.56
C GLY A 49 4.39 -9.43 -7.45
N TYR A 50 3.72 -8.27 -7.48
CA TYR A 50 4.11 -7.13 -8.32
C TYR A 50 4.92 -6.09 -7.54
N ASP A 51 5.79 -5.38 -8.25
CA ASP A 51 6.49 -4.22 -7.70
C ASP A 51 5.69 -2.94 -7.96
N TYR A 52 5.66 -2.07 -6.96
CA TYR A 52 5.01 -0.77 -7.00
C TYR A 52 6.06 0.32 -6.86
N SER A 53 6.20 1.17 -7.88
CA SER A 53 6.87 2.46 -7.70
C SER A 53 5.97 3.33 -6.84
N LEU A 54 6.55 3.87 -5.77
CA LEU A 54 5.93 4.85 -4.88
C LEU A 54 6.32 6.28 -5.25
N ASP A 55 7.04 6.51 -6.35
CA ASP A 55 7.42 7.83 -6.87
C ASP A 55 6.23 8.74 -7.23
N PRO A 56 5.14 8.25 -7.86
CA PRO A 56 3.98 9.07 -8.18
C PRO A 56 3.34 9.68 -6.93
N GLU A 57 2.52 10.72 -7.09
CA GLU A 57 1.80 11.33 -5.96
C GLU A 57 0.77 10.38 -5.33
N THR A 58 0.10 9.58 -6.16
CA THR A 58 -0.91 8.60 -5.74
C THR A 58 -0.71 7.26 -6.43
N ILE A 59 -1.21 6.19 -5.80
CA ILE A 59 -1.46 4.89 -6.43
C ILE A 59 -2.95 4.58 -6.40
N ARG A 60 -3.40 3.85 -7.41
CA ARG A 60 -4.80 3.47 -7.57
C ARG A 60 -5.08 2.17 -6.82
N ILE A 61 -5.87 2.23 -5.77
CA ILE A 61 -6.39 1.05 -5.08
C ILE A 61 -7.73 0.69 -5.71
N ARG A 62 -7.78 -0.46 -6.40
CA ARG A 62 -8.98 -0.92 -7.11
C ARG A 62 -10.11 -1.28 -6.11
N PRO A 63 -11.35 -1.42 -6.60
CA PRO A 63 -12.48 -1.84 -5.76
C PRO A 63 -12.14 -3.12 -5.02
N TYR A 64 -12.33 -3.11 -3.69
CA TYR A 64 -12.07 -4.27 -2.83
C TYR A 64 -10.65 -4.86 -2.86
N GLN A 65 -9.66 -4.12 -3.38
CA GLN A 65 -8.30 -4.64 -3.53
C GLN A 65 -7.58 -4.72 -2.17
N PRO A 66 -7.05 -5.90 -1.80
CA PRO A 66 -6.04 -6.02 -0.75
C PRO A 66 -4.63 -5.83 -1.34
N LEU A 67 -3.73 -5.21 -0.58
CA LEU A 67 -2.29 -5.17 -0.87
C LEU A 67 -1.50 -5.46 0.40
N TRP A 68 -0.50 -6.33 0.32
CA TRP A 68 0.48 -6.54 1.38
C TRP A 68 1.84 -6.06 0.91
N LEU A 69 2.29 -4.93 1.42
CA LEU A 69 3.44 -4.19 0.92
C LEU A 69 4.61 -4.28 1.89
N THR A 70 5.77 -4.70 1.38
CA THR A 70 7.06 -4.59 2.07
C THR A 70 8.00 -3.70 1.26
N ALA A 71 9.10 -3.24 1.86
CA ALA A 71 10.17 -2.59 1.10
C ALA A 71 10.71 -3.52 0.00
N GLY A 72 11.08 -2.94 -1.15
CA GLY A 72 11.71 -3.62 -2.28
C GLY A 72 13.22 -3.48 -2.34
#